data_AF-A0A378JMF6-F1
#
_entry.id   AF-A0A378JMF6-F1
#
_cell.length_a   1.000
_cell.length_b   1.000
_cell.length_c   1.000
_cell.angle_alpha   90.00
_cell.angle_beta   90.00
_cell.angle_gamma   90.00
#
_symmetry.space_group_name_H-M   'P 1'
#
loop_
_entity.id
_entity.type
_entity.pdbx_description
1 polymer ?
#
loop_
_entity_poly.entity_id
_entity_poly.type
_entity_poly.pdbx_seq_one_letter_code
_entity_poly.pdbx_strand_id
1 'polypeptide(L)'
;MAARLKWCLRLISKKKQAQIDFTGSCAQHPGNFNAPTAICKAAVLYVLRCLIAENIPLNNGCFVPIELIVPEKSILNPNYPAAVVAGNVETSQCIVDTLLGALGVVAASQGTCNNFTFGNEHYQYYETICGGSGAGPDFDGASAVHTHMTNTYLTDPEILEWRFPVLLEEFALRKGSGGVGVHRGGDGVVRRIRFLETMVANIISSHRVIPPYGVQGGASGKLGHNWVQRANGTVEELGGCARVEMHPGDVFVIETPGGGGYGMSR
;
A
#
# COMPACT_ATOMS: atom_id res chain seq x y z
N MET A 1 14.64 -4.08 10.46
CA MET A 1 13.83 -3.72 11.66
C MET A 1 12.59 -3.00 11.14
N ALA A 2 11.38 -3.53 11.32
CA ALA A 2 10.17 -2.91 10.79
C ALA A 2 9.85 -1.63 11.57
N ALA A 3 9.91 -0.46 10.92
CA ALA A 3 9.57 0.81 11.56
C ALA A 3 8.05 0.91 11.74
N ARG A 4 7.59 1.05 12.98
CA ARG A 4 6.20 1.44 13.26
C ARG A 4 6.09 2.95 13.12
N LEU A 5 5.33 3.39 12.12
CA LEU A 5 5.03 4.80 11.92
C LEU A 5 3.81 5.20 12.74
N LYS A 6 3.93 6.30 13.48
CA LYS A 6 2.84 6.94 14.21
C LYS A 6 2.25 8.05 13.36
N TRP A 7 0.93 8.02 13.24
CA TRP A 7 0.13 9.01 12.54
C TRP A 7 -0.76 9.71 13.56
N CYS A 8 -0.86 11.03 13.44
CA CYS A 8 -1.80 11.82 14.22
C CYS A 8 -2.65 12.62 13.24
N LEU A 9 -3.95 12.61 13.46
CA LEU A 9 -4.90 13.33 12.63
C LEU A 9 -5.95 13.97 13.54
N ARG A 10 -6.13 15.28 13.42
CA ARG A 10 -7.28 15.98 13.98
C ARG A 10 -8.10 16.57 12.85
N LEU A 11 -9.40 16.27 12.85
CA LEU A 11 -10.38 16.80 11.91
C LEU A 11 -11.29 17.79 12.66
N ILE A 12 -11.26 19.06 12.27
CA ILE A 12 -12.16 20.09 12.83
C ILE A 12 -13.00 20.66 11.70
N SER A 13 -14.33 20.55 11.79
CA SER A 13 -15.24 21.21 10.86
C SER A 13 -15.92 22.40 11.53
N LYS A 14 -15.78 23.59 10.94
CA LYS A 14 -16.49 24.82 11.34
C LYS A 14 -16.89 25.61 10.10
N LYS A 15 -18.17 25.97 9.96
CA LYS A 15 -18.69 26.89 8.93
C LYS A 15 -18.04 26.74 7.55
N LYS A 16 -18.29 25.60 6.87
CA LYS A 16 -17.77 25.26 5.53
C LYS A 16 -16.23 25.16 5.43
N GLN A 17 -15.50 25.16 6.54
CA GLN A 17 -14.06 24.92 6.57
C GLN A 17 -13.75 23.61 7.31
N ALA A 18 -12.72 22.89 6.85
CA ALA A 18 -12.17 21.73 7.53
C ALA A 18 -10.68 21.95 7.81
N GLN A 19 -10.24 21.64 9.02
CA GLN A 19 -8.83 21.58 9.39
C GLN A 19 -8.39 20.12 9.42
N ILE A 20 -7.28 19.82 8.74
CA ILE A 20 -6.60 18.53 8.71
C ILE A 20 -5.22 18.76 9.31
N ASP A 21 -5.02 18.29 10.54
CA ASP A 21 -3.80 18.53 11.30
C ASP A 21 -3.01 17.24 11.53
N PHE A 22 -1.81 17.19 10.95
CA PHE A 22 -0.85 16.08 11.09
C PHE A 22 0.14 16.27 12.24
N THR A 23 -0.04 17.27 13.10
CA THR A 23 0.80 17.50 14.29
C THR A 23 0.83 16.28 15.19
N GLY A 24 2.04 15.82 15.54
CA GLY A 24 2.26 14.61 16.34
C GLY A 24 2.47 13.33 15.51
N SER A 25 2.44 13.41 14.19
CA SER A 25 2.97 12.37 13.29
C SER A 25 4.48 12.21 13.46
N CYS A 26 5.03 11.10 12.97
CA CYS A 26 6.47 10.83 13.04
C CYS A 26 7.34 12.00 12.55
N ALA A 27 8.46 12.20 13.25
CA ALA A 27 9.57 12.98 12.73
C ALA A 27 10.09 12.38 11.41
N GLN A 28 10.91 13.14 10.69
CA GLN A 28 11.56 12.66 9.48
C GLN A 28 12.18 11.28 9.68
N HIS A 29 11.83 10.34 8.80
CA HIS A 29 12.32 8.98 8.82
C HIS A 29 13.76 8.92 8.28
N PRO A 30 14.66 8.11 8.87
CA PRO A 30 16.06 8.02 8.41
C PRO A 30 16.21 7.33 7.04
N GLY A 31 15.24 6.47 6.68
CA GLY A 31 15.16 5.80 5.37
C GLY A 31 14.32 6.57 4.34
N ASN A 32 13.75 5.85 3.37
CA ASN A 32 13.09 6.44 2.20
C ASN A 32 11.56 6.60 2.31
N PHE A 33 10.95 6.35 3.48
CA PHE A 33 9.52 6.50 3.74
C PHE A 33 9.06 7.96 3.93
N ASN A 34 9.94 8.93 3.74
CA ASN A 34 9.53 10.33 3.79
C ASN A 34 8.68 10.67 2.57
N ALA A 35 7.63 11.44 2.76
CA ALA A 35 6.77 11.95 1.71
C ALA A 35 6.88 13.49 1.67
N PRO A 36 7.24 14.09 0.51
CA PRO A 36 7.16 15.54 0.35
C PRO A 36 5.73 16.03 0.62
N THR A 37 5.60 17.27 1.08
CA THR A 37 4.29 17.88 1.38
C THR A 37 3.31 17.83 0.20
N ALA A 38 3.81 17.81 -1.04
CA ALA A 38 3.00 17.62 -2.24
C ALA A 38 2.26 16.27 -2.26
N ILE A 39 2.89 15.19 -1.80
CA ILE A 39 2.26 13.86 -1.70
C ILE A 39 1.16 13.87 -0.63
N CYS A 40 1.41 14.50 0.52
CA CYS A 40 0.40 14.67 1.56
C CYS A 40 -0.83 15.42 1.03
N LYS A 41 -0.62 16.55 0.33
CA LYS A 41 -1.71 17.29 -0.33
C LYS A 41 -2.45 16.41 -1.34
N ALA A 42 -1.76 15.68 -2.20
CA ALA A 42 -2.40 14.81 -3.19
C ALA A 42 -3.28 13.73 -2.54
N ALA A 43 -2.80 13.08 -1.48
CA ALA A 43 -3.56 12.08 -0.73
C ALA A 43 -4.81 12.67 -0.05
N VAL A 44 -4.69 13.84 0.57
CA VAL A 44 -5.83 14.57 1.15
C VAL A 44 -6.87 14.89 0.08
N LEU A 45 -6.44 15.42 -1.06
CA LEU A 45 -7.34 15.77 -2.16
C LEU A 45 -8.06 14.53 -2.73
N TYR A 46 -7.35 13.42 -2.85
CA TYR A 46 -7.92 12.14 -3.27
C TYR A 46 -9.03 11.68 -2.31
N VAL A 47 -8.78 11.69 -1.00
CA VAL A 47 -9.79 11.29 -0.01
C VAL A 47 -11.03 12.19 -0.07
N LEU A 48 -10.84 13.51 -0.15
CA LEU A 48 -11.95 14.44 -0.32
C LEU A 48 -12.75 14.13 -1.59
N ARG A 49 -12.08 13.83 -2.70
CA ARG A 49 -12.76 13.46 -3.96
C ARG A 49 -13.55 12.16 -3.85
N CYS A 50 -13.07 11.17 -3.09
CA CYS A 50 -13.79 9.93 -2.83
C CYS A 50 -15.07 10.13 -2.01
N LEU A 51 -15.07 11.13 -1.11
CA LEU A 51 -16.21 11.40 -0.22
C LEU A 51 -17.23 12.35 -0.84
N ILE A 52 -16.80 13.25 -1.71
CA ILE A 52 -17.66 14.24 -2.35
C ILE A 52 -18.30 13.60 -3.58
N ALA A 53 -19.59 13.25 -3.46
CA ALA A 53 -20.43 12.75 -4.54
C ALA A 53 -20.95 13.86 -5.46
N GLU A 54 -20.10 14.84 -5.78
CA GLU A 54 -20.41 15.96 -6.68
C GLU A 54 -19.43 15.98 -7.85
N ASN A 55 -19.91 16.46 -9.01
CA ASN A 55 -19.08 16.62 -10.20
C ASN A 55 -18.23 17.89 -10.11
N ILE A 56 -17.28 17.91 -9.18
CA ILE A 56 -16.35 19.02 -8.98
C ILE A 56 -15.04 18.72 -9.71
N PRO A 57 -14.50 19.66 -10.51
CA PRO A 57 -13.19 19.50 -11.14
C PRO A 57 -12.09 19.37 -10.08
N LEU A 58 -11.21 18.37 -10.25
CA LEU A 58 -10.09 18.13 -9.34
C LEU A 58 -8.99 19.19 -9.55
N ASN A 59 -8.99 20.25 -8.76
CA ASN A 59 -7.98 21.32 -8.81
C ASN A 59 -7.75 21.97 -7.44
N ASN A 60 -6.83 22.94 -7.36
CA ASN A 60 -6.45 23.61 -6.11
C ASN A 60 -7.60 24.38 -5.43
N GLY A 61 -8.70 24.68 -6.15
CA GLY A 61 -9.92 25.26 -5.57
C GLY A 61 -10.55 24.37 -4.49
N CYS A 62 -10.34 23.05 -4.55
CA CYS A 62 -10.79 22.11 -3.53
C CYS A 62 -10.10 22.32 -2.17
N PHE A 63 -8.96 23.02 -2.13
CA PHE A 63 -8.24 23.35 -0.90
C PHE A 63 -8.65 24.69 -0.27
N VAL A 64 -9.42 25.55 -0.97
CA VAL A 64 -9.88 26.82 -0.40
C VAL A 64 -10.60 26.65 0.95
N PRO A 65 -11.45 25.62 1.17
CA PRO A 65 -12.06 25.38 2.47
C PRO A 65 -11.22 24.50 3.42
N ILE A 66 -9.99 24.12 3.04
CA ILE A 66 -9.18 23.14 3.78
C ILE A 66 -7.94 23.81 4.37
N GLU A 67 -7.86 23.85 5.69
CA GLU A 67 -6.61 24.20 6.39
C GLU A 67 -5.81 22.91 6.62
N LEU A 68 -4.66 22.78 5.96
CA LEU A 68 -3.77 21.63 6.09
C LEU A 68 -2.53 21.99 6.90
N ILE A 69 -2.38 21.38 8.08
CA ILE A 69 -1.23 21.59 8.98
C ILE A 69 -0.29 20.38 8.86
N VAL A 70 0.91 20.61 8.32
CA VAL A 70 1.97 19.60 8.22
C VAL A 70 3.23 20.12 8.92
N PRO A 71 3.64 19.51 10.05
CA PRO A 71 4.80 19.98 10.81
C PRO A 71 6.09 19.93 9.98
N GLU A 72 6.95 20.95 10.11
CA GLU A 72 8.30 20.91 9.54
C GLU A 72 9.14 19.76 10.12
N LYS A 73 10.13 19.27 9.36
CA LYS A 73 11.04 18.18 9.78
C LYS A 73 10.30 16.90 10.19
N SER A 74 9.13 16.66 9.59
CA SER A 74 8.31 15.48 9.81
C SER A 74 8.43 14.50 8.64
N ILE A 75 7.88 13.29 8.80
CA ILE A 75 7.80 12.31 7.72
C ILE A 75 7.00 12.82 6.50
N LEU A 76 6.12 13.82 6.69
CA LEU A 76 5.27 14.42 5.65
C LEU A 76 5.77 15.78 5.14
N ASN A 77 6.83 16.32 5.75
CA ASN A 77 7.51 17.54 5.32
C ASN A 77 9.01 17.39 5.65
N PRO A 78 9.70 16.48 4.94
CA PRO A 78 11.11 16.21 5.17
C PRO A 78 11.98 17.32 4.61
N ASN A 79 13.13 17.55 5.23
CA ASN A 79 14.15 18.44 4.72
C ASN A 79 15.09 17.69 3.77
N TYR A 80 15.44 18.34 2.66
CA TYR A 80 16.54 17.88 1.80
C TYR A 80 17.82 17.67 2.63
N PRO A 81 18.60 16.60 2.41
CA PRO A 81 18.54 15.59 1.34
C PRO A 81 17.83 14.27 1.71
N ALA A 82 16.79 14.31 2.56
CA ALA A 82 16.08 13.10 2.96
C ALA A 82 15.54 12.29 1.75
N ALA A 83 15.67 10.96 1.81
CA ALA A 83 15.16 10.07 0.77
C ALA A 83 13.64 9.96 0.81
N VAL A 84 13.00 9.96 -0.37
CA VAL A 84 11.53 10.07 -0.51
C VAL A 84 10.86 9.01 -1.39
N VAL A 85 11.61 8.00 -1.84
CA VAL A 85 11.12 7.00 -2.81
C VAL A 85 9.87 6.26 -2.33
N ALA A 86 9.85 5.78 -1.07
CA ALA A 86 8.70 5.08 -0.51
C ALA A 86 7.56 6.03 -0.12
N GLY A 87 7.81 7.35 -0.12
CA GLY A 87 6.81 8.39 0.13
C GLY A 87 5.58 8.28 -0.78
N ASN A 88 5.80 8.04 -2.08
CA ASN A 88 4.72 7.97 -3.05
C ASN A 88 3.98 6.62 -3.09
N VAL A 89 4.64 5.53 -2.70
CA VAL A 89 4.10 4.16 -2.85
C VAL A 89 3.58 3.57 -1.54
N GLU A 90 4.10 3.98 -0.39
CA GLU A 90 3.71 3.43 0.91
C GLU A 90 3.15 4.51 1.84
N THR A 91 3.88 5.60 2.01
CA THR A 91 3.49 6.66 2.95
C THR A 91 2.20 7.34 2.52
N SER A 92 2.02 7.56 1.22
CA SER A 92 0.78 8.06 0.62
C SER A 92 -0.43 7.16 0.91
N GLN A 93 -0.28 5.84 0.80
CA GLN A 93 -1.32 4.86 1.14
C GLN A 93 -1.69 4.99 2.61
N CYS A 94 -0.68 5.12 3.48
CA CYS A 94 -0.91 5.27 4.91
C CYS A 94 -1.64 6.58 5.27
N ILE A 95 -1.38 7.67 4.55
CA ILE A 95 -2.14 8.94 4.72
C ILE A 95 -3.61 8.71 4.35
N VAL A 96 -3.88 8.06 3.22
CA VAL A 96 -5.25 7.75 2.77
C VAL A 96 -5.96 6.87 3.78
N ASP A 97 -5.34 5.77 4.21
CA ASP A 97 -5.90 4.85 5.19
C ASP A 97 -6.13 5.54 6.54
N THR A 98 -5.25 6.45 6.97
CA THR A 98 -5.44 7.21 8.21
C THR A 98 -6.65 8.14 8.12
N LEU A 99 -6.81 8.86 7.00
CA LEU A 99 -7.92 9.77 6.79
C LEU A 99 -9.26 9.02 6.68
N LEU A 100 -9.34 7.97 5.87
CA LEU A 100 -10.54 7.16 5.72
C LEU A 100 -10.89 6.42 7.02
N GLY A 101 -9.88 5.93 7.74
CA GLY A 101 -10.06 5.23 9.01
C GLY A 101 -10.58 6.14 10.11
N ALA A 102 -10.11 7.39 10.17
CA ALA A 102 -10.63 8.39 11.11
C ALA A 102 -12.10 8.77 10.82
N LEU A 103 -12.53 8.68 9.55
CA LEU A 103 -13.92 8.90 9.15
C LEU A 103 -14.80 7.65 9.38
N GLY A 104 -14.21 6.45 9.40
CA GLY A 104 -14.91 5.20 9.67
C GLY A 104 -15.92 4.79 8.59
N VAL A 105 -15.78 5.31 7.37
CA VAL A 105 -16.72 5.14 6.26
C VAL A 105 -16.48 3.87 5.44
N VAL A 106 -15.23 3.42 5.35
CA VAL A 106 -14.80 2.25 4.58
C VAL A 106 -13.67 1.56 5.34
N ALA A 107 -13.59 0.24 5.23
CA ALA A 107 -12.47 -0.52 5.78
C ALA A 107 -11.16 -0.20 5.02
N ALA A 108 -10.02 -0.51 5.62
CA ALA A 108 -8.74 -0.36 4.95
C ALA A 108 -8.64 -1.30 3.74
N SER A 109 -8.10 -0.80 2.63
CA SER A 109 -7.60 -1.65 1.55
C SER A 109 -6.25 -2.24 1.92
N GLN A 110 -5.57 -2.91 0.98
CA GLN A 110 -4.24 -3.49 1.20
C GLN A 110 -3.18 -2.48 1.73
N GLY A 111 -3.39 -1.18 1.53
CA GLY A 111 -2.58 -0.10 2.13
C GLY A 111 -1.12 -0.07 1.70
N THR A 112 -0.79 -0.67 0.55
CA THR A 112 0.56 -0.75 0.00
C THR A 112 0.50 -0.89 -1.52
N CYS A 113 1.52 -0.42 -2.22
CA CYS A 113 1.67 -0.68 -3.66
C CYS A 113 2.40 -2.00 -3.95
N ASN A 114 2.93 -2.69 -2.91
CA ASN A 114 3.76 -3.89 -3.04
C ASN A 114 4.84 -3.72 -4.11
N ASN A 115 5.67 -2.70 -3.96
CA ASN A 115 6.60 -2.25 -4.99
C ASN A 115 7.77 -3.25 -5.14
N PHE A 116 7.70 -4.07 -6.18
CA PHE A 116 8.65 -5.14 -6.46
C PHE A 116 9.52 -4.76 -7.66
N THR A 117 10.82 -4.81 -7.48
CA THR A 117 11.80 -4.52 -8.52
C THR A 117 12.87 -5.59 -8.53
N PHE A 118 13.39 -5.90 -9.70
CA PHE A 118 14.57 -6.73 -9.80
C PHE A 118 15.39 -6.35 -11.03
N GLY A 119 16.66 -6.74 -11.02
CA GLY A 119 17.54 -6.47 -12.14
C GLY A 119 18.98 -6.90 -11.92
N ASN A 120 19.77 -6.71 -12.97
CA ASN A 120 21.21 -6.91 -13.02
C ASN A 120 21.81 -5.88 -14.01
N GLU A 121 23.01 -6.13 -14.53
CA GLU A 121 23.66 -5.22 -15.49
C GLU A 121 22.89 -5.06 -16.83
N HIS A 122 22.02 -6.02 -17.17
CA HIS A 122 21.30 -6.07 -18.45
C HIS A 122 19.80 -5.78 -18.30
N TYR A 123 19.20 -6.12 -17.17
CA TYR A 123 17.76 -6.07 -16.96
C TYR A 123 17.37 -5.14 -15.81
N GLN A 124 16.25 -4.45 -15.97
CA GLN A 124 15.58 -3.70 -14.92
C GLN A 124 14.07 -3.87 -15.05
N TYR A 125 13.47 -4.47 -14.03
CA TYR A 125 12.02 -4.62 -13.91
C TYR A 125 11.49 -3.82 -12.71
N TYR A 126 10.27 -3.33 -12.86
CA TYR A 126 9.52 -2.63 -11.83
C TYR A 126 8.04 -2.98 -11.96
N GLU A 127 7.42 -3.36 -10.84
CA GLU A 127 6.00 -3.64 -10.77
C GLU A 127 5.43 -3.21 -9.43
N THR A 128 4.17 -2.74 -9.46
CA THR A 128 3.32 -2.68 -8.27
C THR A 128 2.31 -3.81 -8.34
N ILE A 129 2.07 -4.48 -7.22
CA ILE A 129 1.22 -5.68 -7.17
C ILE A 129 -0.08 -5.35 -6.45
N CYS A 130 -1.20 -5.74 -7.05
CA CYS A 130 -2.54 -5.53 -6.53
C CYS A 130 -2.85 -6.36 -5.26
N GLY A 131 -4.01 -6.13 -4.66
CA GLY A 131 -4.41 -6.81 -3.43
C GLY A 131 -5.88 -6.60 -3.13
N GLY A 132 -6.26 -6.77 -1.86
CA GLY A 132 -7.66 -6.63 -1.45
C GLY A 132 -8.09 -5.19 -1.20
N SER A 133 -9.25 -4.79 -1.73
CA SER A 133 -9.93 -3.55 -1.35
C SER A 133 -10.68 -3.71 -0.04
N GLY A 134 -10.78 -2.63 0.75
CA GLY A 134 -11.65 -2.58 1.92
C GLY A 134 -13.13 -2.66 1.54
N ALA A 135 -13.93 -3.24 2.43
CA ALA A 135 -15.38 -3.26 2.33
C ALA A 135 -16.03 -1.96 2.80
N GLY A 136 -17.21 -1.66 2.26
CA GLY A 136 -18.01 -0.48 2.59
C GLY A 136 -19.36 -0.81 3.20
N PRO A 137 -20.21 0.21 3.44
CA PRO A 137 -21.50 0.05 4.09
C PRO A 137 -22.51 -0.80 3.31
N ASP A 138 -22.36 -0.87 1.99
CA ASP A 138 -23.28 -1.51 1.06
C ASP A 138 -22.56 -2.36 -0.01
N PHE A 139 -21.25 -2.60 0.15
CA PHE A 139 -20.46 -3.38 -0.82
C PHE A 139 -19.33 -4.19 -0.18
N ASP A 140 -19.09 -5.37 -0.74
CA ASP A 140 -17.87 -6.16 -0.50
C ASP A 140 -16.67 -5.49 -1.18
N GLY A 141 -15.49 -5.67 -0.61
CA GLY A 141 -14.24 -5.26 -1.22
C GLY A 141 -13.90 -6.11 -2.45
N ALA A 142 -13.44 -5.47 -3.52
CA ALA A 142 -12.92 -6.17 -4.70
C ALA A 142 -11.57 -6.85 -4.41
N SER A 143 -11.41 -8.08 -4.90
CA SER A 143 -10.17 -8.85 -4.81
C SER A 143 -9.21 -8.54 -5.97
N ALA A 144 -7.91 -8.59 -5.72
CA ALA A 144 -6.86 -8.41 -6.74
C ALA A 144 -6.96 -7.12 -7.57
N VAL A 145 -7.31 -6.01 -6.92
CA VAL A 145 -7.37 -4.69 -7.58
C VAL A 145 -6.31 -3.75 -7.02
N HIS A 146 -5.87 -2.80 -7.84
CA HIS A 146 -5.13 -1.65 -7.34
C HIS A 146 -6.06 -0.71 -6.61
N THR A 147 -5.59 -0.15 -5.49
CA THR A 147 -6.40 0.68 -4.59
C THR A 147 -5.67 1.97 -4.27
N HIS A 148 -6.42 3.06 -4.22
CA HIS A 148 -5.95 4.37 -3.79
C HIS A 148 -4.75 4.90 -4.60
N MET A 149 -3.55 4.90 -4.02
CA MET A 149 -2.36 5.52 -4.60
C MET A 149 -1.66 4.65 -5.66
N THR A 150 -2.37 3.66 -6.19
CA THR A 150 -1.91 2.77 -7.27
C THR A 150 -3.00 2.66 -8.34
N ASN A 151 -2.62 2.76 -9.62
CA ASN A 151 -3.52 2.59 -10.76
C ASN A 151 -2.73 2.16 -12.00
N THR A 152 -2.01 1.05 -11.89
CA THR A 152 -1.18 0.49 -12.96
C THR A 152 -1.88 -0.70 -13.59
N TYR A 153 -1.70 -0.90 -14.89
CA TYR A 153 -2.00 -2.18 -15.51
C TYR A 153 -0.90 -3.19 -15.19
N LEU A 154 -1.29 -4.44 -14.96
CA LEU A 154 -0.35 -5.54 -14.81
C LEU A 154 0.36 -5.81 -16.15
N THR A 155 1.62 -6.22 -16.10
CA THR A 155 2.29 -6.76 -17.29
C THR A 155 1.81 -8.19 -17.53
N ASP A 156 1.46 -8.51 -18.78
CA ASP A 156 1.07 -9.87 -19.15
C ASP A 156 2.19 -10.88 -18.82
N PRO A 157 1.86 -12.06 -18.26
CA PRO A 157 2.86 -13.08 -17.93
C PRO A 157 3.78 -13.44 -19.10
N GLU A 158 3.22 -13.61 -20.31
CA GLU A 158 4.00 -13.93 -21.51
C GLU A 158 5.01 -12.84 -21.86
N ILE A 159 4.65 -11.56 -21.67
CA ILE A 159 5.54 -10.43 -21.92
C ILE A 159 6.63 -10.35 -20.84
N LEU A 160 6.29 -10.62 -19.57
CA LEU A 160 7.25 -10.69 -18.48
C LEU A 160 8.31 -11.77 -18.76
N GLU A 161 7.88 -12.99 -19.05
CA GLU A 161 8.76 -14.14 -19.25
C GLU A 161 9.57 -14.04 -20.55
N TRP A 162 9.02 -13.38 -21.58
CA TRP A 162 9.74 -13.15 -22.83
C TRP A 162 10.84 -12.09 -22.69
N ARG A 163 10.63 -11.06 -21.88
CA ARG A 163 11.55 -9.92 -21.75
C ARG A 163 12.59 -10.08 -20.66
N PHE A 164 12.32 -10.90 -19.66
CA PHE A 164 13.14 -11.05 -18.47
C PHE A 164 13.40 -12.53 -18.20
N PRO A 165 14.61 -12.94 -17.76
CA PRO A 165 14.92 -14.32 -17.47
C PRO A 165 14.35 -14.73 -16.11
N VAL A 166 13.02 -14.78 -16.07
CA VAL A 166 12.19 -15.20 -14.94
C VAL A 166 11.02 -16.03 -15.45
N LEU A 167 10.43 -16.84 -14.57
CA LEU A 167 9.19 -17.60 -14.83
C LEU A 167 8.15 -17.24 -13.76
N LEU A 168 6.94 -16.86 -14.17
CA LEU A 168 5.85 -16.61 -13.24
C LEU A 168 5.16 -17.95 -12.92
N GLU A 169 5.53 -18.56 -11.79
CA GLU A 169 4.99 -19.86 -11.40
C GLU A 169 3.53 -19.77 -10.95
N GLU A 170 3.16 -18.67 -10.31
CA GLU A 170 1.81 -18.46 -9.79
C GLU A 170 1.49 -16.97 -9.77
N PHE A 171 0.29 -16.66 -10.25
CA PHE A 171 -0.38 -15.41 -9.95
C PHE A 171 -1.87 -15.68 -9.72
N ALA A 172 -2.27 -15.72 -8.46
CA ALA A 172 -3.59 -16.22 -8.06
C ALA A 172 -4.19 -15.40 -6.91
N LEU A 173 -5.51 -15.48 -6.74
CA LEU A 173 -6.17 -14.93 -5.56
C LEU A 173 -5.71 -15.65 -4.29
N ARG A 174 -5.33 -14.87 -3.29
CA ARG A 174 -5.03 -15.36 -1.94
C ARG A 174 -6.33 -15.55 -1.17
N LYS A 175 -7.06 -16.62 -1.49
CA LYS A 175 -8.42 -16.87 -1.00
C LYS A 175 -8.52 -16.80 0.53
N GLY A 176 -9.53 -16.07 1.00
CA GLY A 176 -9.79 -15.90 2.43
C GLY A 176 -8.72 -15.07 3.14
N SER A 177 -8.08 -14.14 2.44
CA SER A 177 -7.23 -13.10 3.03
C SER A 177 -8.00 -11.83 3.38
N GLY A 178 -9.15 -11.59 2.75
CA GLY A 178 -10.05 -10.51 3.11
C GLY A 178 -10.68 -10.69 4.49
N GLY A 179 -10.83 -9.58 5.21
CA GLY A 179 -11.46 -9.52 6.52
C GLY A 179 -12.94 -9.87 6.46
N VAL A 180 -13.41 -10.61 7.46
CA VAL A 180 -14.81 -11.00 7.57
C VAL A 180 -15.67 -9.86 8.11
N GLY A 181 -16.91 -9.77 7.66
CA GLY A 181 -17.90 -8.80 8.12
C GLY A 181 -19.25 -9.10 7.50
N VAL A 182 -20.24 -8.22 7.71
CA VAL A 182 -21.47 -8.22 6.91
C VAL A 182 -21.12 -8.07 5.43
N HIS A 183 -20.18 -7.17 5.15
CA HIS A 183 -19.47 -7.11 3.87
C HIS A 183 -18.02 -7.54 4.06
N ARG A 184 -17.54 -8.39 3.16
CA ARG A 184 -16.20 -8.98 3.21
C ARG A 184 -15.20 -8.05 2.55
N GLY A 185 -14.01 -7.93 3.14
CA GLY A 185 -12.88 -7.32 2.43
C GLY A 185 -12.45 -8.19 1.25
N GLY A 186 -11.85 -7.55 0.24
CA GLY A 186 -11.32 -8.24 -0.93
C GLY A 186 -10.11 -9.10 -0.57
N ASP A 187 -9.91 -10.18 -1.31
CA ASP A 187 -8.72 -11.02 -1.18
C ASP A 187 -7.52 -10.38 -1.89
N GLY A 188 -6.34 -10.53 -1.27
CA GLY A 188 -5.05 -10.24 -1.88
C GLY A 188 -4.69 -11.25 -2.98
N VAL A 189 -3.42 -11.25 -3.38
CA VAL A 189 -2.87 -12.17 -4.39
C VAL A 189 -1.62 -12.87 -3.88
N VAL A 190 -1.34 -14.02 -4.46
CA VAL A 190 -0.06 -14.72 -4.36
C VAL A 190 0.67 -14.51 -5.68
N ARG A 191 1.92 -14.07 -5.64
CA ARG A 191 2.80 -13.91 -6.80
C ARG A 191 4.11 -14.65 -6.55
N ARG A 192 4.42 -15.64 -7.38
CA ARG A 192 5.63 -16.48 -7.29
C ARG A 192 6.46 -16.33 -8.55
N ILE A 193 7.66 -15.79 -8.43
CA ILE A 193 8.54 -15.54 -9.57
C ILE A 193 9.84 -16.31 -9.37
N ARG A 194 10.10 -17.29 -10.23
CA ARG A 194 11.36 -18.02 -10.29
C ARG A 194 12.37 -17.24 -11.12
N PHE A 195 13.58 -17.08 -10.61
CA PHE A 195 14.68 -16.43 -11.32
C PHE A 195 15.46 -17.46 -12.13
N LEU A 196 15.82 -17.12 -13.37
CA LEU A 196 16.62 -17.97 -14.26
C LEU A 196 18.06 -17.47 -14.42
N GLU A 197 18.32 -16.24 -13.95
CA GLU A 197 19.64 -15.62 -13.88
C GLU A 197 19.88 -14.99 -12.50
N THR A 198 21.14 -14.75 -12.16
CA THR A 198 21.48 -14.02 -10.95
C THR A 198 21.04 -12.56 -11.07
N MET A 199 20.27 -12.10 -10.08
CA MET A 199 19.73 -10.74 -10.01
C MET A 199 19.62 -10.25 -8.58
N VAL A 200 19.44 -8.94 -8.40
CA VAL A 200 19.05 -8.37 -7.12
C VAL A 200 17.56 -8.07 -7.15
N ALA A 201 16.79 -8.68 -6.25
CA ALA A 201 15.39 -8.36 -6.03
C ALA A 201 15.23 -7.42 -4.82
N ASN A 202 14.33 -6.44 -4.96
CA ASN A 202 13.97 -5.52 -3.88
C ASN A 202 12.45 -5.44 -3.76
N ILE A 203 11.97 -5.41 -2.52
CA ILE A 203 10.56 -5.18 -2.19
C ILE A 203 10.46 -4.01 -1.24
N ILE A 204 9.51 -3.12 -1.50
CA ILE A 204 9.02 -2.11 -0.55
C ILE A 204 7.52 -2.33 -0.43
N SER A 205 7.09 -2.78 0.75
CA SER A 205 5.71 -3.15 1.02
C SER A 205 5.35 -2.92 2.49
N SER A 206 4.12 -2.49 2.74
CA SER A 206 3.55 -2.27 4.07
C SER A 206 2.63 -3.43 4.49
N HIS A 207 1.97 -3.31 5.64
CA HIS A 207 1.04 -4.33 6.17
C HIS A 207 1.62 -5.74 6.30
N ARG A 208 2.92 -5.84 6.61
CA ARG A 208 3.59 -7.08 7.06
C ARG A 208 3.63 -7.23 8.59
N VAL A 209 3.19 -6.20 9.32
CA VAL A 209 3.15 -6.16 10.81
C VAL A 209 1.80 -5.71 11.35
N ILE A 210 1.23 -4.65 10.79
CA ILE A 210 -0.09 -4.13 11.20
C ILE A 210 -1.09 -4.51 10.11
N PRO A 211 -2.18 -5.23 10.43
CA PRO A 211 -3.13 -5.66 9.42
C PRO A 211 -4.02 -4.50 8.95
N PRO A 212 -4.52 -4.52 7.70
CA PRO A 212 -5.56 -3.60 7.25
C PRO A 212 -6.77 -3.67 8.19
N TYR A 213 -7.19 -2.54 8.74
CA TYR A 213 -8.28 -2.50 9.72
C TYR A 213 -9.64 -2.74 9.07
N GLY A 214 -10.54 -3.43 9.78
CA GLY A 214 -11.97 -3.42 9.48
C GLY A 214 -12.66 -2.22 10.11
N VAL A 215 -13.93 -1.98 9.76
CA VAL A 215 -14.75 -0.90 10.33
C VAL A 215 -16.12 -1.41 10.78
N GLN A 216 -16.77 -0.68 11.68
CA GLN A 216 -18.11 -1.01 12.19
C GLN A 216 -18.22 -2.44 12.77
N GLY A 217 -17.13 -2.96 13.36
CA GLY A 217 -17.06 -4.32 13.90
C GLY A 217 -16.63 -5.41 12.91
N GLY A 218 -16.34 -5.05 11.65
CA GLY A 218 -15.71 -5.95 10.69
C GLY A 218 -14.26 -6.29 11.09
N ALA A 219 -13.83 -7.49 10.74
CA ALA A 219 -12.49 -7.99 11.03
C ALA A 219 -11.44 -7.42 10.08
N SER A 220 -10.20 -7.39 10.55
CA SER A 220 -9.04 -7.02 9.73
C SER A 220 -8.78 -8.01 8.59
N GLY A 221 -8.23 -7.48 7.49
CA GLY A 221 -7.62 -8.30 6.45
C GLY A 221 -6.35 -8.99 6.96
N LYS A 222 -5.98 -10.11 6.34
CA LYS A 222 -4.71 -10.79 6.64
C LYS A 222 -3.53 -9.91 6.24
N LEU A 223 -2.46 -9.98 7.03
CA LEU A 223 -1.15 -9.43 6.68
C LEU A 223 -0.66 -10.01 5.34
N GLY A 224 0.12 -9.21 4.64
CA GLY A 224 0.95 -9.72 3.56
C GLY A 224 2.16 -10.47 4.12
N HIS A 225 2.86 -11.18 3.25
CA HIS A 225 4.03 -11.99 3.60
C HIS A 225 4.98 -12.09 2.41
N ASN A 226 6.29 -12.00 2.67
CA ASN A 226 7.32 -12.06 1.63
C ASN A 226 8.38 -13.09 2.06
N TRP A 227 8.82 -13.95 1.14
CA TRP A 227 9.94 -14.86 1.40
C TRP A 227 10.62 -15.27 0.09
N VAL A 228 11.83 -15.82 0.21
CA VAL A 228 12.52 -16.50 -0.89
C VAL A 228 12.55 -17.99 -0.61
N GLN A 229 12.12 -18.79 -1.58
CA GLN A 229 12.39 -20.23 -1.61
C GLN A 229 13.67 -20.45 -2.39
N ARG A 230 14.72 -20.86 -1.71
CA ARG A 230 16.03 -21.12 -2.31
C ARG A 230 15.99 -22.42 -3.13
N ALA A 231 16.80 -22.50 -4.18
CA ALA A 231 16.89 -23.69 -5.03
C ALA A 231 17.28 -24.98 -4.27
N ASN A 232 17.96 -24.84 -3.12
CA ASN A 232 18.31 -25.95 -2.22
C ASN A 232 17.16 -26.37 -1.27
N GLY A 233 15.99 -25.75 -1.38
CA GLY A 233 14.80 -26.01 -0.58
C GLY A 233 14.69 -25.22 0.72
N THR A 234 15.68 -24.38 1.08
CA THR A 234 15.54 -23.52 2.27
C THR A 234 14.61 -22.33 2.02
N VAL A 235 14.02 -21.82 3.09
CA VAL A 235 13.17 -20.62 3.05
C VAL A 235 13.84 -19.49 3.81
N GLU A 236 13.94 -18.33 3.15
CA GLU A 236 14.42 -17.09 3.74
C GLU A 236 13.27 -16.10 3.91
N GLU A 237 12.92 -15.84 5.16
CA GLU A 237 11.84 -14.92 5.53
C GLU A 237 12.24 -13.46 5.33
N LEU A 238 11.39 -12.69 4.64
CA LEU A 238 11.67 -11.28 4.32
C LEU A 238 10.68 -10.34 5.01
N GLY A 239 11.17 -9.18 5.42
CA GLY A 239 10.33 -8.10 5.92
C GLY A 239 9.55 -7.38 4.81
N GLY A 240 8.82 -6.34 5.19
CA GLY A 240 8.15 -5.45 4.23
C GLY A 240 9.11 -4.69 3.31
N CYS A 241 10.31 -4.40 3.80
CA CYS A 241 11.41 -3.87 3.00
C CYS A 241 12.58 -4.84 3.01
N ALA A 242 12.97 -5.33 1.85
CA ALA A 242 14.09 -6.25 1.72
C ALA A 242 14.81 -6.05 0.39
N ARG A 243 16.10 -6.36 0.41
CA ARG A 243 16.97 -6.51 -0.75
C ARG A 243 17.62 -7.88 -0.63
N VAL A 244 17.54 -8.68 -1.69
CA VAL A 244 18.05 -10.04 -1.69
C VAL A 244 18.68 -10.35 -3.04
N GLU A 245 19.82 -11.03 -3.01
CA GLU A 245 20.40 -11.62 -4.22
C GLU A 245 19.67 -12.93 -4.52
N MET A 246 19.20 -13.05 -5.75
CA MET A 246 18.49 -14.19 -6.29
C MET A 246 19.44 -14.95 -7.20
N HIS A 247 19.46 -16.26 -7.09
CA HIS A 247 20.20 -17.14 -8.00
C HIS A 247 19.27 -17.94 -8.91
N PRO A 248 19.76 -18.48 -10.03
CA PRO A 248 18.97 -19.36 -10.88
C PRO A 248 18.32 -20.49 -10.07
N GLY A 249 17.00 -20.62 -10.21
CA GLY A 249 16.18 -21.58 -9.49
C GLY A 249 15.55 -21.07 -8.21
N ASP A 250 15.99 -19.94 -7.65
CA ASP A 250 15.33 -19.32 -6.49
C ASP A 250 13.95 -18.74 -6.89
N VAL A 251 12.99 -18.79 -5.97
CA VAL A 251 11.64 -18.25 -6.16
C VAL A 251 11.36 -17.15 -5.15
N PHE A 252 11.10 -15.94 -5.62
CA PHE A 252 10.59 -14.86 -4.77
C PHE A 252 9.07 -14.98 -4.67
N VAL A 253 8.54 -15.02 -3.45
CA VAL A 253 7.10 -15.15 -3.21
C VAL A 253 6.58 -13.95 -2.44
N ILE A 254 5.48 -13.40 -2.95
CA ILE A 254 4.75 -12.27 -2.36
C ILE A 254 3.30 -12.68 -2.17
N GLU A 255 2.87 -12.68 -0.93
CA GLU A 255 1.46 -12.65 -0.56
C GLU A 255 1.08 -11.21 -0.23
N THR A 256 0.17 -10.62 -1.00
CA THR A 256 -0.31 -9.27 -0.71
C THR A 256 -1.39 -9.27 0.38
N PRO A 257 -1.55 -8.16 1.11
CA PRO A 257 -2.59 -8.05 2.12
C PRO A 257 -4.00 -8.14 1.52
N GLY A 258 -4.94 -8.69 2.31
CA GLY A 258 -6.37 -8.55 2.01
C GLY A 258 -6.92 -7.22 2.52
N GLY A 259 -8.13 -6.84 2.10
CA GLY A 259 -8.83 -5.69 2.64
C GLY A 259 -9.55 -6.01 3.96
N GLY A 260 -9.86 -4.99 4.76
CA GLY A 260 -10.69 -5.14 5.95
C GLY A 260 -12.17 -5.36 5.63
N GLY A 261 -12.88 -6.03 6.54
CA GLY A 261 -14.33 -6.23 6.46
C GLY A 261 -15.12 -5.06 7.06
N TYR A 262 -16.42 -5.01 6.74
CA TYR A 262 -17.36 -4.01 7.24
C TYR A 262 -18.49 -4.69 8.01
N GLY A 263 -18.82 -4.17 9.19
CA GLY A 263 -19.94 -4.65 9.98
C GLY A 263 -19.63 -5.95 10.73
N MET A 264 -20.22 -6.11 11.91
CA MET A 264 -20.09 -7.36 12.68
C MET A 264 -20.87 -8.49 11.99
N SER A 265 -20.17 -9.52 11.52
CA SER A 265 -20.81 -10.75 11.04
C SER A 265 -21.42 -11.51 12.22
N ARG A 266 -22.64 -12.04 12.06
CA ARG A 266 -23.26 -12.94 13.03
C ARG A 266 -22.55 -14.28 13.10
#